data_AF-A0A352VUR5-F1
#
_entry.id   AF-A0A352VUR5-F1
#
_cell.length_a   1.000
_cell.length_b   1.000
_cell.length_c   1.000
_cell.angle_alpha   90.00
_cell.angle_beta   90.00
_cell.angle_gamma   90.00
#
_symmetry.space_group_name_H-M   'P 1'
#
loop_
_entity.id
_entity.type
_entity.pdbx_description
1 polymer ?
#
loop_
_entity_poly.entity_id
_entity_poly.type
_entity_poly.pdbx_seq_one_letter_code
_entity_poly.pdbx_strand_id
1 'polypeptide(L)'
;MTLEQTLQDFITSTKEQFRQISEIFKKTDEHFRKTDEQMKKTDEQMKRTDEHFRMTDHEINKLIRKSAEYDGNWGKLVEALVKPSVLELFKQRGIIVNETFERAACKLSETEKIEIDILAVNSNVVIAIEVKTTLNREDVDRHIEKRLKLFKRFFRQYSSYHIIGAVAYIKAADEADEYAAGKGLFTLAFKGSSLVIITNNSDFQPVYF
;
A
#
# COMPACT_ATOMS: atom_id res chain seq x y z
N MET A 1 -52.03 -17.55 -50.15
CA MET A 1 -50.84 -18.19 -49.56
C MET A 1 -51.08 -19.69 -49.62
N THR A 2 -50.22 -20.43 -50.33
CA THR A 2 -50.36 -21.89 -50.47
C THR A 2 -49.76 -22.59 -49.25
N LEU A 3 -50.24 -23.80 -48.92
CA LEU A 3 -49.71 -24.61 -47.81
C LEU A 3 -48.17 -24.77 -47.87
N GLU A 4 -47.64 -24.81 -49.10
CA GLU A 4 -46.22 -24.95 -49.42
C GLU A 4 -45.40 -23.69 -49.05
N GLN A 5 -45.97 -22.49 -49.25
CA GLN A 5 -45.36 -21.23 -48.82
C GLN A 5 -45.30 -21.15 -47.28
N THR A 6 -46.40 -21.51 -46.60
CA THR A 6 -46.45 -21.51 -45.14
C THR A 6 -45.44 -22.49 -44.53
N LEU A 7 -45.20 -23.63 -45.18
CA LEU A 7 -44.17 -24.60 -44.77
C LEU A 7 -42.75 -24.07 -44.97
N GLN A 8 -42.47 -23.41 -46.11
CA GLN A 8 -41.19 -22.77 -46.41
C GLN A 8 -40.85 -21.67 -45.41
N ASP A 9 -41.83 -20.81 -45.09
CA ASP A 9 -41.67 -19.73 -44.13
C ASP A 9 -41.41 -20.26 -42.71
N PHE A 10 -42.11 -21.33 -42.31
CA PHE A 10 -41.89 -22.00 -41.04
C PHE A 10 -40.47 -22.58 -40.94
N ILE A 11 -40.02 -23.32 -41.96
CA ILE A 11 -38.66 -23.90 -41.99
C ILE A 11 -37.59 -22.80 -41.92
N THR A 12 -37.79 -21.70 -42.64
CA THR A 12 -36.85 -20.57 -42.67
C THR A 12 -36.80 -19.88 -41.31
N SER A 13 -37.96 -19.61 -40.70
CA SER A 13 -38.07 -19.05 -39.36
C SER A 13 -37.40 -19.94 -38.30
N THR A 14 -37.59 -21.25 -38.37
CA THR A 14 -36.97 -22.20 -37.42
C THR A 14 -35.45 -22.23 -37.58
N LYS A 15 -34.92 -22.22 -38.81
CA LYS A 15 -33.46 -22.14 -39.04
C LYS A 15 -32.85 -20.88 -38.46
N GLU A 16 -33.53 -19.75 -38.60
CA GLU A 16 -33.06 -18.47 -38.07
C GLU A 16 -33.07 -18.46 -36.53
N GLN A 17 -34.12 -19.01 -35.91
CA GLN A 17 -34.17 -19.19 -34.45
C GLN A 17 -33.04 -20.10 -33.94
N PHE A 18 -32.76 -21.20 -34.63
CA PHE A 18 -31.64 -22.08 -34.28
C PHE A 18 -30.28 -21.37 -34.39
N ARG A 19 -30.11 -20.52 -35.41
CA ARG A 19 -28.90 -19.72 -35.59
C ARG A 19 -28.70 -18.74 -34.43
N GLN A 20 -29.75 -18.03 -34.05
CA GLN A 20 -29.72 -17.08 -32.92
C GLN A 20 -29.43 -17.78 -31.59
N ILE A 21 -30.05 -18.93 -31.33
CA ILE A 21 -29.78 -19.75 -30.14
C ILE A 21 -28.30 -20.19 -30.12
N SER A 22 -27.75 -20.61 -31.25
CA SER A 22 -26.35 -21.01 -31.35
C SER A 22 -25.38 -19.85 -31.04
N GLU A 23 -25.68 -18.64 -31.52
CA GLU A 23 -24.88 -17.45 -31.20
C GLU A 23 -24.96 -17.05 -29.73
N ILE A 24 -26.14 -17.15 -29.12
CA ILE A 24 -26.31 -16.91 -27.68
C ILE A 24 -25.49 -17.91 -26.87
N PHE A 25 -25.54 -19.20 -27.22
CA PHE A 25 -24.73 -20.23 -26.56
C PHE A 25 -23.23 -19.94 -26.65
N LYS A 26 -22.72 -19.54 -27.83
CA LYS A 26 -21.31 -19.17 -27.98
C LYS A 26 -20.90 -17.98 -27.11
N LYS A 27 -21.74 -16.94 -27.04
CA LYS A 27 -21.49 -15.76 -26.20
C LYS A 27 -21.51 -16.12 -24.71
N THR A 28 -22.44 -16.97 -24.30
CA THR A 28 -22.54 -17.46 -22.92
C THR A 28 -21.30 -18.27 -22.54
N ASP A 29 -20.85 -19.17 -23.41
CA ASP A 29 -19.64 -19.98 -23.18
C ASP A 29 -18.38 -19.11 -23.05
N GLU A 30 -18.23 -18.10 -23.91
CA GLU A 30 -17.13 -17.14 -23.82
C GLU A 30 -17.17 -16.32 -22.53
N HIS A 31 -18.37 -15.91 -22.09
CA HIS A 31 -18.54 -15.17 -20.84
C HIS A 31 -18.21 -16.03 -19.62
N PHE A 32 -18.62 -17.30 -19.61
CA PHE A 32 -18.24 -18.25 -18.56
C PHE A 32 -16.72 -18.44 -18.50
N ARG A 33 -16.05 -18.56 -19.65
CA ARG A 33 -14.59 -18.70 -19.70
C ARG A 33 -13.87 -17.48 -19.12
N LYS A 34 -14.35 -16.27 -19.43
CA LYS A 34 -13.80 -15.02 -18.86
C LYS A 34 -14.00 -14.93 -17.36
N THR A 35 -15.16 -15.34 -16.85
CA THR A 35 -15.42 -15.40 -15.40
C THR A 35 -14.49 -16.40 -14.72
N ASP A 36 -14.28 -17.58 -15.29
CA ASP A 36 -13.41 -18.61 -14.74
C ASP A 36 -11.93 -18.16 -14.71
N GLU A 37 -11.47 -17.45 -15.75
CA GLU A 37 -10.15 -16.81 -15.79
C GLU A 37 -10.00 -15.71 -14.73
N GLN A 38 -11.03 -14.89 -14.49
CA GLN A 38 -11.01 -13.86 -13.44
C GLN A 38 -11.02 -14.46 -12.04
N MET A 39 -11.78 -15.53 -11.81
CA MET A 39 -11.79 -16.25 -10.53
C MET A 39 -10.41 -16.85 -10.24
N LYS A 40 -9.78 -17.49 -11.23
CA LYS A 40 -8.41 -18.01 -11.09
C LYS A 40 -7.40 -16.93 -10.73
N LYS A 41 -7.47 -15.75 -11.36
CA LYS A 41 -6.60 -14.61 -11.03
C LYS A 41 -6.85 -14.09 -9.60
N THR A 42 -8.10 -14.05 -9.17
CA THR A 42 -8.46 -13.65 -7.80
C THR A 42 -7.92 -14.65 -6.79
N ASP A 43 -8.07 -15.96 -7.04
CA ASP A 43 -7.53 -17.02 -6.20
C ASP A 43 -6.01 -16.97 -6.11
N GLU A 44 -5.32 -16.69 -7.23
CA GLU A 44 -3.87 -16.50 -7.24
C GLU A 44 -3.45 -15.26 -6.43
N GLN A 45 -4.18 -14.15 -6.54
CA GLN A 45 -3.93 -12.96 -5.72
C GLN A 45 -4.15 -13.25 -4.23
N MET A 46 -5.26 -13.91 -3.86
CA MET A 46 -5.52 -14.29 -2.47
C MET A 46 -4.44 -15.24 -1.92
N LYS A 47 -4.00 -16.24 -2.70
CA LYS A 47 -2.90 -17.12 -2.31
C LYS A 47 -1.60 -16.35 -2.09
N ARG A 48 -1.27 -15.40 -2.97
CA ARG A 48 -0.09 -14.54 -2.80
C ARG A 48 -0.21 -13.68 -1.54
N THR A 49 -1.39 -13.14 -1.25
CA THR A 49 -1.67 -12.37 -0.04
C THR A 49 -1.51 -13.24 1.21
N ASP A 50 -2.10 -14.43 1.24
CA ASP A 50 -1.99 -15.38 2.36
C ASP A 50 -0.54 -15.81 2.60
N GLU A 51 0.21 -16.04 1.52
CA GLU A 51 1.63 -16.40 1.60
C GLU A 51 2.46 -15.23 2.13
N HIS A 52 2.17 -14.00 1.70
CA HIS A 52 2.79 -12.80 2.24
C HIS A 52 2.48 -12.61 3.72
N PHE A 53 1.22 -12.81 4.15
CA PHE A 53 0.84 -12.78 5.56
C PHE A 53 1.57 -13.84 6.39
N ARG A 54 1.66 -15.08 5.90
CA ARG A 54 2.39 -16.15 6.60
C ARG A 54 3.88 -15.87 6.72
N MET A 55 4.49 -15.29 5.68
CA MET A 55 5.89 -14.86 5.74
C MET A 55 6.05 -13.75 6.79
N THR A 56 5.18 -12.76 6.80
CA THR A 56 5.16 -11.69 7.80
C THR A 56 4.98 -12.23 9.22
N ASP A 57 4.04 -13.13 9.46
CA ASP A 57 3.82 -13.78 10.77
C ASP A 57 5.04 -14.58 11.23
N HIS A 58 5.71 -15.29 10.31
CA HIS A 58 6.91 -16.06 10.63
C HIS A 58 8.07 -15.13 11.01
N GLU A 59 8.26 -14.04 10.28
CA GLU A 59 9.27 -13.02 10.59
C GLU A 59 8.98 -12.32 11.91
N ILE A 60 7.73 -11.93 12.17
CA ILE A 60 7.29 -11.36 13.45
C ILE A 60 7.60 -12.31 14.60
N ASN A 61 7.26 -13.60 14.48
CA ASN A 61 7.54 -14.57 15.54
C ASN A 61 9.04 -14.79 15.77
N LYS A 62 9.84 -14.74 14.71
CA LYS A 62 11.31 -14.81 14.79
C LYS A 62 11.89 -13.57 15.47
N LEU A 63 11.31 -12.39 15.22
CA LEU A 63 11.68 -11.13 15.87
C LEU A 63 11.28 -11.11 17.34
N ILE A 64 10.06 -11.54 17.68
CA ILE A 64 9.57 -11.62 19.07
C ILE A 64 10.45 -12.55 19.92
N ARG A 65 10.83 -13.71 19.39
CA ARG A 65 11.74 -14.63 20.08
C ARG A 65 13.15 -14.06 20.28
N LYS A 66 13.55 -13.11 19.42
CA LYS A 66 14.85 -12.39 19.51
C LYS A 66 14.75 -11.06 20.27
N SER A 67 13.55 -10.55 20.54
CA SER A 67 13.31 -9.23 21.15
C SER A 67 13.16 -9.27 22.66
N ALA A 68 13.15 -10.46 23.28
CA ALA A 68 13.10 -10.62 24.73
C ALA A 68 14.31 -9.99 25.47
N GLU A 69 15.36 -9.57 24.76
CA GLU A 69 16.62 -9.11 25.38
C GLU A 69 17.06 -7.66 25.07
N TYR A 70 16.49 -6.91 24.11
CA TYR A 70 17.02 -5.56 23.76
C TYR A 70 16.01 -4.59 23.11
N ASP A 71 16.03 -3.31 23.51
CA ASP A 71 15.24 -2.19 22.95
C ASP A 71 15.39 -2.02 21.42
N GLY A 72 16.57 -2.29 20.87
CA GLY A 72 16.84 -2.13 19.43
C GLY A 72 16.08 -3.12 18.53
N ASN A 73 15.66 -4.27 19.05
CA ASN A 73 14.87 -5.24 18.30
C ASN A 73 13.38 -4.87 18.25
N TRP A 74 12.91 -4.07 19.20
CA TRP A 74 11.54 -3.54 19.19
C TRP A 74 11.34 -2.55 18.06
N GLY A 75 12.30 -1.66 17.78
CA GLY A 75 12.24 -0.75 16.63
C GLY A 75 12.01 -1.49 15.31
N LYS A 76 12.84 -2.50 15.03
CA LYS A 76 12.70 -3.36 13.83
C LYS A 76 11.38 -4.11 13.75
N LEU A 77 10.85 -4.56 14.88
CA LEU A 77 9.53 -5.21 14.93
C LEU A 77 8.43 -4.22 14.55
N VAL A 78 8.47 -2.98 15.07
CA VAL A 78 7.48 -1.96 14.71
C VAL A 78 7.58 -1.60 13.24
N GLU A 79 8.80 -1.44 12.70
CA GLU A 79 9.02 -1.21 11.26
C GLU A 79 8.37 -2.32 10.41
N ALA A 80 8.62 -3.59 10.76
CA ALA A 80 8.08 -4.76 10.07
C ALA A 80 6.54 -4.85 10.14
N LEU A 81 5.93 -4.31 11.21
CA LEU A 81 4.48 -4.25 11.35
C LEU A 81 3.85 -3.09 10.55
N VAL A 82 4.56 -1.98 10.40
CA VAL A 82 4.06 -0.80 9.65
C VAL A 82 4.11 -1.04 8.15
N LYS A 83 5.25 -1.52 7.64
CA LYS A 83 5.54 -1.65 6.20
C LYS A 83 4.44 -2.32 5.37
N PRO A 84 3.85 -3.47 5.78
CA PRO A 84 2.84 -4.16 4.96
C PRO A 84 1.60 -3.31 4.68
N SER A 85 1.28 -2.36 5.56
CA SER A 85 0.07 -1.53 5.45
C SER A 85 0.29 -0.23 4.66
N VAL A 86 1.55 0.21 4.49
CA VAL A 86 1.89 1.54 3.95
C VAL A 86 1.27 1.78 2.57
N LEU A 87 1.44 0.83 1.64
CA LEU A 87 0.96 1.00 0.26
C LEU A 87 -0.56 1.19 0.21
N GLU A 88 -1.30 0.34 0.92
CA GLU A 88 -2.77 0.37 0.91
C GLU A 88 -3.30 1.60 1.65
N LEU A 89 -2.69 1.97 2.79
CA LEU A 89 -3.09 3.16 3.57
C LEU A 89 -2.95 4.45 2.75
N PHE A 90 -1.83 4.64 2.06
CA PHE A 90 -1.63 5.85 1.25
C PHE A 90 -2.47 5.84 -0.04
N LYS A 91 -2.70 4.67 -0.63
CA LYS A 91 -3.63 4.53 -1.75
C LYS A 91 -5.05 4.96 -1.36
N GLN A 92 -5.52 4.62 -0.16
CA GLN A 92 -6.81 5.10 0.37
C GLN A 92 -6.85 6.62 0.57
N ARG A 93 -5.70 7.27 0.72
CA ARG A 93 -5.56 8.74 0.72
C ARG A 93 -5.40 9.36 -0.67
N GLY A 94 -5.52 8.56 -1.73
CA GLY A 94 -5.31 9.00 -3.11
C GLY A 94 -3.84 9.21 -3.48
N ILE A 95 -2.90 8.79 -2.64
CA ILE A 95 -1.45 8.86 -2.90
C ILE A 95 -0.98 7.47 -3.32
N ILE A 96 -0.81 7.28 -4.62
CA ILE A 96 -0.48 5.98 -5.21
C ILE A 96 1.04 5.77 -5.13
N VAL A 97 1.51 4.97 -4.17
CA VAL A 97 2.88 4.47 -4.09
C VAL A 97 2.93 2.99 -4.45
N ASN A 98 4.01 2.52 -5.07
CA ASN A 98 4.08 1.18 -5.65
C ASN A 98 5.14 0.29 -4.98
N GLU A 99 6.17 0.90 -4.42
CA GLU A 99 7.33 0.20 -3.85
C GLU A 99 7.63 0.72 -2.45
N THR A 100 8.07 -0.17 -1.56
CA THR A 100 8.58 0.19 -0.22
C THR A 100 10.01 -0.30 -0.03
N PHE A 101 10.86 0.54 0.55
CA PHE A 101 12.24 0.23 0.92
C PHE A 101 12.44 0.43 2.42
N GLU A 102 13.17 -0.46 3.08
CA GLU A 102 13.53 -0.33 4.49
C GLU A 102 14.94 0.24 4.64
N ARG A 103 15.16 0.98 5.73
CA ARG A 103 16.48 1.45 6.16
C ARG A 103 17.24 2.13 5.02
N ALA A 104 16.54 3.00 4.30
CA ALA A 104 17.11 3.72 3.19
C ALA A 104 18.14 4.72 3.72
N ALA A 105 19.41 4.32 3.60
CA ALA A 105 20.53 5.06 4.13
C ALA A 105 21.39 5.63 2.99
N CYS A 106 21.86 6.85 3.17
CA CYS A 106 22.84 7.47 2.29
C CYS A 106 23.92 8.13 3.14
N LYS A 107 25.18 7.93 2.75
CA LYS A 107 26.35 8.51 3.40
C LYS A 107 27.11 9.32 2.35
N LEU A 108 27.23 10.63 2.55
CA LEU A 108 28.03 11.51 1.70
C LEU A 108 29.44 11.71 2.28
N SER A 109 29.58 11.64 3.60
CA SER A 109 30.86 11.70 4.33
C SER A 109 30.74 10.98 5.68
N GLU A 110 31.82 10.91 6.46
CA GLU A 110 31.79 10.32 7.82
C GLU A 110 30.78 10.99 8.76
N THR A 111 30.58 12.30 8.61
CA THR A 111 29.67 13.09 9.47
C THR A 111 28.31 13.34 8.82
N GLU A 112 28.21 13.18 7.50
CA GLU A 112 26.97 13.41 6.76
C GLU A 112 26.35 12.10 6.30
N LYS A 113 25.42 11.61 7.13
CA LYS A 113 24.61 10.43 6.87
C LYS A 113 23.14 10.72 7.15
N ILE A 114 22.27 10.09 6.37
CA ILE A 114 20.83 10.06 6.57
C ILE A 114 20.37 8.61 6.57
N GLU A 115 19.37 8.30 7.38
CA GLU A 115 18.66 7.02 7.38
C GLU A 115 17.16 7.32 7.53
N ILE A 116 16.36 6.72 6.65
CA ILE A 116 14.90 6.71 6.71
C ILE A 116 14.46 5.27 6.96
N ASP A 117 13.61 5.05 7.97
CA ASP A 117 13.19 3.70 8.37
C ASP A 117 12.39 3.03 7.24
N ILE A 118 11.41 3.73 6.66
CA ILE A 118 10.63 3.24 5.51
C ILE A 118 10.50 4.35 4.46
N LEU A 119 10.81 4.03 3.20
CA LEU A 119 10.49 4.85 2.04
C LEU A 119 9.41 4.18 1.21
N ALA A 120 8.35 4.90 0.85
CA ALA A 120 7.40 4.47 -0.17
C ALA A 120 7.49 5.38 -1.40
N VAL A 121 7.57 4.80 -2.59
CA VAL A 121 7.93 5.53 -3.82
C VAL A 121 7.04 5.13 -5.00
N ASN A 122 6.76 6.09 -5.88
CA ASN A 122 6.27 5.86 -7.25
C ASN A 122 7.09 6.72 -8.24
N SER A 123 6.53 7.11 -9.39
CA SER A 123 7.21 7.94 -10.40
C SER A 123 7.34 9.44 -10.08
N ASN A 124 6.65 9.98 -9.07
CA ASN A 124 6.63 11.43 -8.79
C ASN A 124 6.52 11.82 -7.31
N VAL A 125 6.34 10.87 -6.40
CA VAL A 125 6.16 11.05 -4.97
C VAL A 125 7.08 10.10 -4.21
N VAL A 126 7.65 10.60 -3.12
CA VAL A 126 8.32 9.82 -2.09
C VAL A 126 7.66 10.11 -0.75
N ILE A 127 7.35 9.08 0.00
CA ILE A 127 6.89 9.18 1.38
C ILE A 127 7.99 8.65 2.29
N ALA A 128 8.57 9.53 3.11
CA ALA A 128 9.62 9.20 4.07
C ALA A 128 9.03 9.08 5.48
N ILE A 129 9.06 7.85 6.00
CA ILE A 129 8.40 7.47 7.24
C ILE A 129 9.47 7.17 8.30
N GLU A 130 9.39 7.87 9.44
CA GLU A 130 10.12 7.52 10.66
C GLU A 130 9.21 6.66 11.55
N VAL A 131 9.76 5.62 12.17
CA VAL A 131 9.03 4.69 13.03
C VAL A 131 9.52 4.80 14.48
N LYS A 132 8.60 4.92 15.43
CA LYS A 132 8.91 5.01 16.87
C LYS A 132 8.04 4.07 17.70
N THR A 133 8.59 3.53 18.77
CA THR A 133 7.75 2.89 19.80
C THR A 133 6.95 3.95 20.55
N THR A 134 7.63 4.99 21.04
CA THR A 134 7.02 6.18 21.62
C THR A 134 7.48 7.41 20.85
N LEU A 135 6.55 8.09 20.19
CA LEU A 135 6.79 9.34 19.47
C LEU A 135 6.79 10.51 20.46
N ASN A 136 7.79 11.38 20.36
CA ASN A 136 7.84 12.67 21.04
C ASN A 136 8.09 13.80 20.02
N ARG A 137 7.98 15.07 20.46
CA ARG A 137 8.14 16.24 19.56
C ARG A 137 9.55 16.37 19.00
N GLU A 138 10.59 15.97 19.75
CA GLU A 138 11.97 16.02 19.27
C GLU A 138 12.21 15.03 18.11
N ASP A 139 11.56 13.87 18.13
CA ASP A 139 11.59 12.92 17.01
C ASP A 139 10.98 13.53 15.74
N VAL A 140 9.84 14.25 15.89
CA VAL A 140 9.17 14.96 14.79
C VAL A 140 10.08 16.04 14.21
N ASP A 141 10.62 16.91 15.05
CA ASP A 141 11.52 17.99 14.61
C ASP A 141 12.79 17.43 13.96
N ARG A 142 13.35 16.36 14.52
CA ARG A 142 14.53 15.68 13.95
C ARG A 142 14.22 15.08 12.58
N HIS A 143 13.07 14.44 12.41
CA HIS A 143 12.65 13.91 11.10
C HIS A 143 12.54 15.02 10.07
N ILE A 144 11.91 16.14 10.43
CA ILE A 144 11.79 17.30 9.54
C ILE A 144 13.16 17.90 9.20
N GLU A 145 13.92 18.31 10.22
CA GLU A 145 15.11 19.14 10.04
C GLU A 145 16.33 18.34 9.55
N LYS A 146 16.48 17.10 10.01
CA LYS A 146 17.67 16.29 9.70
C LYS A 146 17.45 15.30 8.57
N ARG A 147 16.18 15.04 8.19
CA ARG A 147 15.86 14.08 7.13
C ARG A 147 15.10 14.72 5.98
N LEU A 148 13.86 15.14 6.19
CA LEU A 148 12.98 15.60 5.11
C LEU A 148 13.55 16.80 4.35
N LYS A 149 13.96 17.86 5.05
CA LYS A 149 14.56 19.06 4.41
C LYS A 149 15.87 18.79 3.67
N LEU A 150 16.58 17.74 4.06
CA LEU A 150 17.86 17.35 3.44
C LEU A 150 17.68 16.22 2.42
N PHE A 151 16.47 15.69 2.25
CA PHE A 151 16.23 14.43 1.55
C PHE A 151 16.80 14.44 0.13
N LYS A 152 16.46 15.45 -0.67
CA LYS A 152 16.90 15.58 -2.07
C LYS A 152 18.41 15.77 -2.23
N ARG A 153 19.09 16.27 -1.19
CA ARG A 153 20.56 16.40 -1.18
C ARG A 153 21.22 15.01 -1.11
N PHE A 154 20.68 14.12 -0.28
CA PHE A 154 21.18 12.76 -0.11
C PHE A 154 20.68 11.81 -1.21
N PHE A 155 19.41 11.92 -1.60
CA PHE A 155 18.79 11.06 -2.61
C PHE A 155 18.48 11.86 -3.89
N ARG A 156 19.54 12.24 -4.61
CA ARG A 156 19.46 13.12 -5.80
C ARG A 156 18.57 12.59 -6.92
N GLN A 157 18.39 11.28 -7.00
CA GLN A 157 17.48 10.63 -7.95
C GLN A 157 16.02 11.08 -7.80
N TYR A 158 15.63 11.59 -6.61
CA TYR A 158 14.28 12.08 -6.31
C TYR A 158 14.16 13.61 -6.33
N SER A 159 15.11 14.31 -6.97
CA SER A 159 15.16 15.79 -6.98
C SER A 159 13.88 16.45 -7.51
N SER A 160 13.23 15.85 -8.52
CA SER A 160 11.97 16.34 -9.10
C SER A 160 10.70 15.82 -8.43
N TYR A 161 10.82 15.01 -7.36
CA TYR A 161 9.68 14.34 -6.73
C TYR A 161 9.09 15.21 -5.62
N HIS A 162 7.82 15.00 -5.30
CA HIS A 162 7.21 15.55 -4.09
C HIS A 162 7.59 14.66 -2.90
N ILE A 163 8.24 15.25 -1.90
CA ILE A 163 8.64 14.51 -0.70
C ILE A 163 7.60 14.77 0.39
N ILE A 164 6.94 13.72 0.83
CA ILE A 164 5.96 13.73 1.92
C ILE A 164 6.60 13.09 3.14
N GLY A 165 6.43 13.71 4.30
CA GLY A 165 6.85 13.13 5.56
C GLY A 165 5.73 12.41 6.29
N ALA A 166 6.06 11.31 6.96
CA ALA A 166 5.17 10.64 7.88
C ALA A 166 5.90 10.14 9.13
N VAL A 167 5.15 9.94 10.20
CA VAL A 167 5.61 9.27 11.43
C VAL A 167 4.67 8.12 11.76
N ALA A 168 5.24 6.96 12.11
CA ALA A 168 4.49 5.81 12.58
C ALA A 168 4.86 5.51 14.04
N TYR A 169 3.87 5.22 14.88
CA TYR A 169 4.10 5.06 16.31
C TYR A 169 3.14 4.08 17.00
N ILE A 170 3.61 3.47 18.10
CA ILE A 170 2.72 2.72 19.02
C ILE A 170 2.04 3.69 19.99
N LYS A 171 2.81 4.59 20.61
CA LYS A 171 2.33 5.61 21.55
C LYS A 171 2.85 6.98 21.17
N ALA A 172 2.06 8.03 21.40
CA ALA A 172 2.49 9.41 21.31
C ALA A 172 2.56 10.02 22.72
N ALA A 173 3.66 10.70 23.03
CA ALA A 173 3.84 11.49 24.24
C ALA A 173 3.56 12.97 23.94
N ASP A 174 3.00 13.71 24.89
CA ASP A 174 2.79 15.17 24.81
C ASP A 174 2.14 15.66 23.50
N GLU A 175 1.14 14.89 23.03
CA GLU A 175 0.39 15.16 21.79
C GLU A 175 1.32 15.31 20.58
N ALA A 176 2.43 14.55 20.56
CA ALA A 176 3.43 14.65 19.50
C ALA A 176 2.89 14.27 18.11
N ASP A 177 1.84 13.47 18.05
CA ASP A 177 1.12 13.15 16.83
C ASP A 177 0.28 14.32 16.33
N GLU A 178 -0.46 15.01 17.19
CA GLU A 178 -1.13 16.26 16.82
C GLU A 178 -0.13 17.31 16.36
N TYR A 179 1.02 17.41 17.04
CA TYR A 179 2.13 18.27 16.63
C TYR A 179 2.68 17.88 15.26
N ALA A 180 2.90 16.59 14.99
CA ALA A 180 3.36 16.09 13.68
C ALA A 180 2.35 16.42 12.57
N ALA A 181 1.07 16.20 12.81
CA ALA A 181 -0.01 16.57 11.89
C ALA A 181 -0.02 18.09 11.63
N GLY A 182 0.13 18.91 12.68
CA GLY A 182 0.23 20.37 12.56
C GLY A 182 1.46 20.86 11.79
N LYS A 183 2.52 20.04 11.70
CA LYS A 183 3.70 20.28 10.84
C LYS A 183 3.55 19.76 9.41
N GLY A 184 2.39 19.21 9.06
CA GLY A 184 2.10 18.69 7.72
C GLY A 184 2.62 17.27 7.48
N LEU A 185 2.87 16.50 8.54
CA LEU A 185 3.22 15.08 8.43
C LEU A 185 1.98 14.19 8.51
N PHE A 186 1.98 13.09 7.77
CA PHE A 186 1.06 12.01 8.04
C PHE A 186 1.42 11.29 9.35
N THR A 187 0.41 10.87 10.09
CA THR A 187 0.55 10.17 11.38
C THR A 187 -0.08 8.79 11.27
N LEU A 188 0.70 7.75 11.55
CA LEU A 188 0.28 6.35 11.50
C LEU A 188 0.33 5.75 12.90
N ALA A 189 -0.77 5.18 13.36
CA ALA A 189 -0.87 4.59 14.69
C ALA A 189 -1.45 3.18 14.64
N PHE A 190 -1.11 2.37 15.64
CA PHE A 190 -1.73 1.06 15.85
C PHE A 190 -3.10 1.23 16.52
N LYS A 191 -4.15 0.69 15.89
CA LYS A 191 -5.52 0.64 16.44
C LYS A 191 -5.93 -0.81 16.69
N GLY A 192 -6.34 -1.10 17.92
CA GLY A 192 -6.78 -2.44 18.31
C GLY A 192 -5.63 -3.47 18.33
N SER A 193 -5.89 -4.71 17.91
CA SER A 193 -4.98 -5.84 18.09
C SER A 193 -3.78 -5.91 17.12
N SER A 194 -3.79 -5.21 15.99
CA SER A 194 -2.66 -5.26 15.02
C SER A 194 -2.76 -4.33 13.80
N LEU A 195 -3.81 -3.51 13.67
CA LEU A 195 -4.03 -2.71 12.45
C LEU A 195 -3.33 -1.36 12.55
N VAL A 196 -2.45 -1.05 11.59
CA VAL A 196 -1.91 0.30 11.41
C VAL A 196 -2.91 1.13 10.62
N ILE A 197 -3.18 2.36 11.07
CA ILE A 197 -4.10 3.30 10.43
C ILE A 197 -3.45 4.67 10.29
N ILE A 198 -3.87 5.46 9.30
CA ILE A 198 -3.56 6.89 9.25
C ILE A 198 -4.56 7.64 10.15
N THR A 199 -4.07 8.40 11.11
CA THR A 199 -4.89 9.10 12.12
C THR A 199 -5.30 10.52 11.71
N ASN A 200 -4.65 11.12 10.71
CA ASN A 200 -5.06 12.44 10.20
C ASN A 200 -6.52 12.43 9.69
N ASN A 201 -7.20 13.57 9.71
CA ASN A 201 -8.53 13.70 9.10
C ASN A 201 -8.51 13.42 7.59
N SER A 202 -9.64 13.06 6.99
CA SER A 202 -9.71 12.68 5.58
C SER A 202 -9.39 13.81 4.59
N ASP A 203 -9.57 15.07 5.01
CA ASP A 203 -9.28 16.28 4.25
C ASP A 203 -7.83 16.79 4.43
N PHE A 204 -7.04 16.13 5.29
CA PHE A 204 -5.65 16.51 5.58
C PHE A 204 -4.80 16.61 4.31
N GLN A 205 -4.06 17.71 4.19
CA GLN A 205 -3.08 17.94 3.13
C GLN A 205 -1.66 17.98 3.71
N PRO A 206 -0.74 17.14 3.23
CA PRO A 206 0.64 17.15 3.70
C PRO A 206 1.41 18.36 3.20
N VAL A 207 2.49 18.70 3.89
CA VAL A 207 3.51 19.61 3.37
C VAL A 207 4.49 18.83 2.48
N TYR A 208 4.92 19.44 1.38
CA TYR A 208 5.98 18.91 0.52
C TYR A 208 7.34 19.50 0.91
N PHE A 209 8.34 18.62 1.05
CA PHE A 209 9.71 18.94 1.49
C PHE A 209 10.73 18.88 0.35
#